data_AF-A0A813H6K8-F1
#
_entry.id   AF-A0A813H6K8-F1
#
_cell.length_a   1.000
_cell.length_b   1.000
_cell.length_c   1.000
_cell.angle_alpha   90.00
_cell.angle_beta   90.00
_cell.angle_gamma   90.00
#
_symmetry.space_group_name_H-M   'P 1'
#
loop_
_entity.id
_entity.type
_entity.pdbx_description
1 polymer ?
#
loop_
_entity_poly.entity_id
_entity_poly.type
_entity_poly.pdbx_seq_one_letter_code
_entity_poly.pdbx_strand_id
1 'polypeptide(L)'
;MPEPTRDEMLAMCASLRAEHDIAAKARDGPAPEEAERTTDMTVGDALLQIENTMMGDKFWVDMARGVSRTRKALELNTEEGRSQAAEFLTELSDMILGLKMYFEAERNVIDVIRGLLQSEADCSNNTVLPGVRSTRSEGQTQLEASDSQQRRAQELAQLGAGVCHQYPMRNDPFQFTEVLNKQEVTVIVRVPPETAKSDVKVRFLPNSLRIQVQGHEVQPAVIDGELSGAIDVEASNWSLE
;
A
#
# COMPACT_ATOMS: atom_id res chain seq x y z
N MET A 1 22.14 10.16 -9.57
CA MET A 1 21.71 10.15 -8.15
C MET A 1 21.60 8.70 -7.72
N PRO A 2 21.88 8.35 -6.45
CA PRO A 2 21.66 6.99 -5.97
C PRO A 2 20.18 6.62 -6.10
N GLU A 3 19.91 5.35 -6.42
CA GLU A 3 18.54 4.82 -6.44
C GLU A 3 17.97 4.82 -5.02
N PRO A 4 16.69 5.20 -4.82
CA PRO A 4 16.07 5.16 -3.51
C PRO A 4 15.97 3.72 -3.01
N THR A 5 16.25 3.53 -1.73
CA THR A 5 16.07 2.26 -1.03
C THR A 5 14.59 1.88 -0.96
N ARG A 6 14.31 0.59 -0.70
CA ARG A 6 12.93 0.10 -0.55
C ARG A 6 12.13 0.87 0.51
N ASP A 7 12.76 1.19 1.63
CA ASP A 7 12.11 1.91 2.73
C ASP A 7 11.84 3.37 2.37
N GLU A 8 12.77 4.01 1.65
CA GLU A 8 12.54 5.35 1.10
C GLU A 8 11.39 5.34 0.10
N MET A 9 11.32 4.36 -0.80
CA MET A 9 10.20 4.21 -1.75
C MET A 9 8.86 4.06 -1.03
N LEU A 10 8.80 3.25 0.03
CA LEU A 10 7.60 3.06 0.83
C LEU A 10 7.14 4.35 1.53
N ALA A 11 8.08 5.08 2.14
CA ALA A 11 7.79 6.37 2.78
C ALA A 11 7.29 7.42 1.79
N MET A 12 7.90 7.49 0.58
CA MET A 12 7.50 8.45 -0.45
C MET A 12 6.11 8.14 -1.03
N CYS A 13 5.78 6.87 -1.23
CA CYS A 13 4.42 6.45 -1.63
C CYS A 13 3.38 6.81 -0.56
N ALA A 14 3.73 6.66 0.72
CA ALA A 14 2.85 7.06 1.82
C ALA A 14 2.58 8.57 1.82
N SER A 15 3.60 9.41 1.56
CA SER A 15 3.50 10.88 1.45
C SER A 15 2.44 11.36 0.49
N LEU A 16 2.55 10.92 -0.77
CA LEU A 16 1.70 11.40 -1.87
C LEU A 16 0.26 10.94 -1.68
N ARG A 17 0.06 9.82 -0.97
CA ARG A 17 -1.26 9.33 -0.62
C ARG A 17 -1.87 10.05 0.57
N ALA A 18 -1.06 10.52 1.54
CA ALA A 18 -1.54 11.47 2.54
C ALA A 18 -2.18 12.69 1.86
N GLU A 19 -1.50 13.26 0.87
CA GLU A 19 -2.00 14.40 0.11
C GLU A 19 -3.29 14.07 -0.65
N HIS A 20 -3.36 12.91 -1.30
CA HIS A 20 -4.55 12.46 -2.01
C HIS A 20 -5.72 12.16 -1.06
N ASP A 21 -5.47 11.59 0.11
CA ASP A 21 -6.48 11.25 1.12
C ASP A 21 -7.03 12.51 1.78
N ILE A 22 -6.18 13.52 2.03
CA ILE A 22 -6.61 14.87 2.44
C ILE A 22 -7.57 15.45 1.38
N ALA A 23 -7.19 15.37 0.09
CA ALA A 23 -8.01 15.88 -1.00
C ALA A 23 -9.33 15.11 -1.19
N ALA A 24 -9.31 13.78 -1.03
CA ALA A 24 -10.50 12.94 -1.11
C ALA A 24 -11.47 13.21 0.05
N LYS A 25 -10.97 13.32 1.29
CA LYS A 25 -11.77 13.69 2.47
C LYS A 25 -12.36 15.08 2.36
N ALA A 26 -11.63 16.03 1.77
CA ALA A 26 -12.15 17.36 1.48
C ALA A 26 -13.32 17.34 0.47
N ARG A 27 -13.36 16.35 -0.44
CA ARG A 27 -14.42 16.18 -1.45
C ARG A 27 -15.63 15.40 -0.94
N ASP A 28 -15.38 14.24 -0.34
CA ASP A 28 -16.42 13.25 -0.04
C ASP A 28 -17.11 13.48 1.30
N GLY A 29 -16.61 14.45 2.08
CA GLY A 29 -17.10 14.76 3.42
C GLY A 29 -16.62 13.71 4.43
N PRO A 30 -16.74 14.00 5.73
CA PRO A 30 -16.15 13.17 6.74
C PRO A 30 -17.02 11.93 7.01
N ALA A 31 -16.42 10.73 6.99
CA ALA A 31 -17.12 9.46 7.17
C ALA A 31 -17.69 9.35 8.59
N PRO A 32 -18.95 8.91 8.80
CA PRO A 32 -19.66 9.00 10.08
C PRO A 32 -18.81 8.52 11.27
N GLU A 33 -18.78 9.35 12.32
CA GLU A 33 -17.95 9.14 13.50
C GLU A 33 -18.45 7.91 14.27
N GLU A 34 -17.57 6.92 14.43
CA GLU A 34 -17.86 5.79 15.32
C GLU A 34 -17.82 6.31 16.77
N ALA A 35 -18.87 6.02 17.53
CA ALA A 35 -18.94 6.41 18.94
C ALA A 35 -17.72 5.89 19.72
N GLU A 36 -17.13 6.73 20.57
CA GLU A 36 -16.03 6.33 21.44
C GLU A 36 -16.44 5.13 22.30
N ARG A 37 -15.62 4.07 22.26
CA ARG A 37 -15.83 2.90 23.12
C ARG A 37 -15.53 3.27 24.56
N THR A 38 -16.44 2.90 25.46
CA THR A 38 -16.29 3.10 26.92
C THR A 38 -15.60 1.93 27.62
N THR A 39 -15.44 0.80 26.94
CA THR A 39 -14.86 -0.44 27.46
C THR A 39 -13.56 -0.78 26.73
N ASP A 40 -12.68 -1.49 27.43
CA ASP A 40 -11.45 -2.03 26.85
C ASP A 40 -11.75 -3.03 25.73
N MET A 41 -10.88 -3.06 24.71
CA MET A 41 -10.98 -3.93 23.55
C MET A 41 -10.44 -5.32 23.87
N THR A 42 -10.96 -6.33 23.19
CA THR A 42 -10.29 -7.63 23.10
C THR A 42 -9.21 -7.58 22.02
N VAL A 43 -8.29 -8.56 22.03
CA VAL A 43 -7.32 -8.76 20.94
C VAL A 43 -8.02 -8.86 19.59
N GLY A 44 -9.13 -9.62 19.52
CA GLY A 44 -9.91 -9.79 18.30
C GLY A 44 -10.53 -8.48 17.80
N ASP A 45 -11.08 -7.66 18.71
CA ASP A 45 -11.65 -6.36 18.38
C ASP A 45 -10.56 -5.38 17.90
N ALA A 46 -9.40 -5.37 18.56
CA ALA A 46 -8.28 -4.52 18.20
C ALA A 46 -7.75 -4.86 16.81
N LEU A 47 -7.49 -6.15 16.54
CA LEU A 47 -7.03 -6.61 15.23
C LEU A 47 -8.08 -6.32 14.15
N LEU A 48 -9.38 -6.50 14.42
CA LEU A 48 -10.43 -6.16 13.45
C LEU A 48 -10.45 -4.65 13.13
N GLN A 49 -10.28 -3.80 14.14
CA GLN A 49 -10.26 -2.35 13.91
C GLN A 49 -9.03 -1.96 13.06
N ILE A 50 -7.85 -2.49 13.37
CA ILE A 50 -6.63 -2.26 12.58
C ILE A 50 -6.82 -2.75 11.14
N GLU A 51 -7.37 -3.95 10.95
CA GLU A 51 -7.66 -4.53 9.64
C GLU A 51 -8.59 -3.61 8.84
N ASN A 52 -9.70 -3.16 9.44
CA ASN A 52 -10.65 -2.26 8.77
C ASN A 52 -10.02 -0.92 8.41
N THR A 53 -9.22 -0.33 9.31
CA THR A 53 -8.49 0.91 9.03
C THR A 53 -7.54 0.75 7.85
N MET A 54 -6.77 -0.34 7.80
CA MET A 54 -5.84 -0.60 6.70
C MET A 54 -6.59 -0.95 5.40
N MET A 55 -7.69 -1.71 5.45
CA MET A 55 -8.49 -2.03 4.26
C MET A 55 -9.23 -0.82 3.68
N GLY A 56 -9.43 0.23 4.47
CA GLY A 56 -10.03 1.49 4.01
C GLY A 56 -9.24 2.17 2.87
N ASP A 57 -7.96 1.84 2.73
CA ASP A 57 -7.09 2.29 1.65
C ASP A 57 -6.50 1.10 0.89
N LYS A 58 -6.70 1.06 -0.43
CA LYS A 58 -6.19 0.00 -1.30
C LYS A 58 -4.67 -0.21 -1.21
N PHE A 59 -3.93 0.81 -0.76
CA PHE A 59 -2.48 0.71 -0.55
C PHE A 59 -2.10 -0.29 0.54
N TRP A 60 -2.81 -0.25 1.66
CA TRP A 60 -2.43 -1.00 2.87
C TRP A 60 -3.05 -2.39 2.93
N VAL A 61 -3.72 -2.83 1.86
CA VAL A 61 -4.39 -4.13 1.76
C VAL A 61 -3.43 -5.28 2.09
N ASP A 62 -2.17 -5.20 1.68
CA ASP A 62 -1.19 -6.24 2.01
C ASP A 62 -0.82 -6.27 3.49
N MET A 63 -0.79 -5.12 4.17
CA MET A 63 -0.63 -5.07 5.63
C MET A 63 -1.89 -5.56 6.34
N ALA A 64 -3.07 -5.18 5.85
CA ALA A 64 -4.35 -5.66 6.37
C ALA A 64 -4.46 -7.19 6.29
N ARG A 65 -3.92 -7.81 5.22
CA ARG A 65 -3.83 -9.28 5.11
C ARG A 65 -3.01 -9.90 6.23
N GLY A 66 -1.93 -9.25 6.68
CA GLY A 66 -1.14 -9.70 7.83
C GLY A 66 -1.95 -9.72 9.14
N VAL A 67 -2.74 -8.67 9.37
CA VAL A 67 -3.67 -8.58 10.51
C VAL A 67 -4.74 -9.68 10.43
N SER A 68 -5.35 -9.85 9.25
CA SER A 68 -6.38 -10.87 8.99
C SER A 68 -5.85 -12.30 9.23
N ARG A 69 -4.62 -12.58 8.78
CA ARG A 69 -3.93 -13.87 9.00
C ARG A 69 -3.66 -14.11 10.47
N THR A 70 -3.20 -13.10 11.19
CA THR A 70 -3.00 -13.17 12.65
C THR A 70 -4.29 -13.59 13.35
N ARG A 71 -5.39 -12.92 13.04
CA ARG A 71 -6.69 -13.17 13.67
C ARG A 71 -7.17 -14.60 13.42
N LYS A 72 -7.06 -15.10 12.18
CA LYS A 72 -7.38 -16.48 11.80
C LYS A 72 -6.50 -17.51 12.49
N ALA A 73 -5.22 -17.22 12.67
CA ALA A 73 -4.31 -18.10 13.40
C ALA A 73 -4.71 -18.21 14.88
N LEU A 74 -5.14 -17.09 15.51
CA LEU A 74 -5.65 -17.10 16.88
C LEU A 74 -7.02 -17.80 17.02
N GLU A 75 -7.84 -17.85 15.97
CA GLU A 75 -9.11 -18.61 15.96
C GLU A 75 -8.88 -20.13 16.12
N LEU A 76 -7.70 -20.64 15.78
CA LEU A 76 -7.34 -22.04 15.96
C LEU A 76 -7.23 -22.43 17.44
N ASN A 77 -6.95 -21.47 18.34
CA ASN A 77 -6.73 -21.70 19.77
C ASN A 77 -5.69 -22.80 20.06
N THR A 78 -4.65 -22.90 19.23
CA THR A 78 -3.53 -23.83 19.40
C THR A 78 -2.23 -23.09 19.65
N GLU A 79 -1.23 -23.77 20.23
CA GLU A 79 0.11 -23.21 20.40
C GLU A 79 0.77 -22.84 19.06
N GLU A 80 0.58 -23.69 18.04
CA GLU A 80 1.02 -23.41 16.67
C GLU A 80 0.36 -22.14 16.10
N GLY A 81 -0.96 -21.99 16.28
CA GLY A 81 -1.68 -20.78 15.86
C GLY A 81 -1.18 -19.51 16.54
N ARG A 82 -0.85 -19.59 17.84
CA ARG A 82 -0.22 -18.47 18.57
C ARG A 82 1.17 -18.13 18.04
N SER A 83 1.98 -19.14 17.72
CA SER A 83 3.32 -18.95 17.13
C SER A 83 3.22 -18.25 15.77
N GLN A 84 2.33 -18.72 14.88
CA GLN A 84 2.11 -18.10 13.57
C GLN A 84 1.59 -16.65 13.70
N ALA A 85 0.66 -16.40 14.63
CA ALA A 85 0.17 -15.06 14.92
C ALA A 85 1.31 -14.12 15.34
N ALA A 86 2.24 -14.58 16.18
CA ALA A 86 3.38 -13.79 16.62
C ALA A 86 4.35 -13.46 15.47
N GLU A 87 4.57 -14.40 14.54
CA GLU A 87 5.37 -14.18 13.33
C GLU A 87 4.73 -13.11 12.42
N PHE A 88 3.44 -13.25 12.10
CA PHE A 88 2.73 -12.28 11.25
C PHE A 88 2.72 -10.87 11.85
N LEU A 89 2.52 -10.75 13.16
CA LEU A 89 2.57 -9.45 13.83
C LEU A 89 3.98 -8.87 13.89
N THR A 90 5.01 -9.71 13.92
CA THR A 90 6.41 -9.25 13.85
C THR A 90 6.70 -8.64 12.49
N GLU A 91 6.39 -9.34 11.41
CA GLU A 91 6.55 -8.81 10.05
C GLU A 91 5.76 -7.51 9.86
N LEU A 92 4.52 -7.46 10.36
CA LEU A 92 3.67 -6.27 10.28
C LEU A 92 4.25 -5.09 11.06
N SER A 93 4.69 -5.30 12.31
CA SER A 93 5.33 -4.25 13.10
C SER A 93 6.57 -3.69 12.40
N ASP A 94 7.41 -4.56 11.83
CA ASP A 94 8.63 -4.14 11.14
C ASP A 94 8.33 -3.34 9.87
N MET A 95 7.29 -3.74 9.11
CA MET A 95 6.80 -2.96 7.97
C MET A 95 6.29 -1.57 8.41
N ILE A 96 5.50 -1.49 9.48
CA ILE A 96 4.99 -0.21 10.00
C ILE A 96 6.14 0.67 10.51
N LEU A 97 7.12 0.09 11.20
CA LEU A 97 8.32 0.80 11.66
C LEU A 97 9.10 1.40 10.48
N GLY A 98 9.24 0.65 9.38
CA GLY A 98 9.89 1.12 8.16
C GLY A 98 9.15 2.28 7.48
N LEU A 99 7.82 2.30 7.57
CA LEU A 99 6.97 3.33 6.98
C LEU A 99 7.03 4.68 7.70
N LYS A 100 7.55 4.71 8.94
CA LYS A 100 7.71 5.89 9.80
C LYS A 100 6.47 6.80 9.85
N MET A 101 5.78 6.83 11.00
CA MET A 101 4.64 7.73 11.34
C MET A 101 3.25 7.31 10.85
N TYR A 102 3.12 6.33 9.95
CA TYR A 102 1.82 5.71 9.66
C TYR A 102 1.55 4.62 10.67
N PHE A 103 0.33 4.59 11.22
CA PHE A 103 -0.14 3.52 12.09
C PHE A 103 0.63 3.36 13.41
N GLU A 104 1.14 4.45 14.02
CA GLU A 104 1.91 4.37 15.26
C GLU A 104 1.07 3.82 16.44
N ALA A 105 -0.18 4.28 16.58
CA ALA A 105 -1.08 3.77 17.61
C ALA A 105 -1.41 2.29 17.37
N GLU A 106 -1.70 1.91 16.13
CA GLU A 106 -1.96 0.54 15.72
C GLU A 106 -0.73 -0.35 15.99
N ARG A 107 0.47 0.15 15.68
CA ARG A 107 1.74 -0.54 15.96
C ARG A 107 1.97 -0.73 17.45
N ASN A 108 1.71 0.28 18.27
CA ASN A 108 1.82 0.16 19.72
C ASN A 108 0.89 -0.95 20.24
N VAL A 109 -0.33 -1.03 19.73
CA VAL A 109 -1.27 -2.12 20.07
C VAL A 109 -0.77 -3.48 19.55
N ILE A 110 -0.23 -3.53 18.33
CA ILE A 110 0.40 -4.75 17.76
C ILE A 110 1.53 -5.23 18.68
N ASP A 111 2.41 -4.34 19.13
CA ASP A 111 3.54 -4.68 19.99
C ASP A 111 3.08 -5.15 21.38
N VAL A 112 1.99 -4.59 21.92
CA VAL A 112 1.36 -5.12 23.15
C VAL A 112 0.84 -6.55 22.93
N ILE A 113 0.14 -6.81 21.82
CA ILE A 113 -0.38 -8.15 21.50
C ILE A 113 0.78 -9.14 21.30
N ARG A 114 1.85 -8.73 20.64
CA ARG A 114 3.07 -9.55 20.47
C ARG A 114 3.69 -9.90 21.82
N GLY A 115 3.80 -8.93 22.74
CA GLY A 115 4.29 -9.18 24.09
C GLY A 115 3.44 -10.19 24.84
N LEU A 116 2.11 -10.15 24.68
CA LEU A 116 1.21 -11.16 25.25
C LEU A 116 1.42 -12.54 24.63
N LEU A 117 1.57 -12.64 23.31
CA LEU A 117 1.79 -13.92 22.61
C LEU A 117 3.15 -14.56 22.94
N GLN A 118 4.15 -13.75 23.30
CA GLN A 118 5.47 -14.22 23.73
C GLN A 118 5.50 -14.62 25.22
N SER A 119 4.51 -14.21 26.00
CA SER A 119 4.40 -14.61 27.40
C SER A 119 3.83 -16.03 27.52
N GLU A 120 4.06 -16.69 28.66
CA GLU A 120 3.43 -18.00 28.96
C GLU A 120 1.90 -17.91 29.17
N ALA A 121 1.31 -16.70 29.11
CA ALA A 121 -0.11 -16.50 29.29
C ALA A 121 -0.91 -16.95 28.07
N ASP A 122 -2.12 -17.48 28.31
CA ASP A 122 -3.01 -17.90 27.24
C ASP A 122 -3.62 -16.67 26.54
N CYS A 123 -3.04 -16.32 25.38
CA CYS A 123 -3.49 -15.22 24.55
C CYS A 123 -4.40 -15.75 23.41
N SER A 124 -5.63 -15.24 23.35
CA SER A 124 -6.64 -15.57 22.34
C SER A 124 -7.34 -14.30 21.84
N ASN A 125 -8.22 -14.44 20.85
CA ASN A 125 -9.04 -13.32 20.37
C ASN A 125 -9.92 -12.68 21.46
N ASN A 126 -10.22 -13.40 22.54
CA ASN A 126 -11.05 -12.90 23.65
C ASN A 126 -10.23 -12.27 24.78
N THR A 127 -8.89 -12.32 24.70
CA THR A 127 -8.01 -11.70 25.70
C THR A 127 -8.24 -10.19 25.72
N VAL A 128 -8.51 -9.63 26.89
CA VAL A 128 -8.75 -8.19 27.06
C VAL A 128 -7.43 -7.44 27.05
N LEU A 129 -7.39 -6.29 26.37
CA LEU A 129 -6.25 -5.37 26.31
C LEU A 129 -6.50 -4.18 27.25
N PRO A 130 -5.93 -4.17 28.46
CA PRO A 130 -6.24 -3.15 29.46
C PRO A 130 -5.89 -1.74 28.96
N GLY A 131 -6.86 -0.82 29.04
CA GLY A 131 -6.69 0.57 28.63
C GLY A 131 -6.69 0.83 27.13
N VAL A 132 -6.78 -0.20 26.27
CA VAL A 132 -6.89 -0.03 24.82
C VAL A 132 -8.38 0.09 24.45
N ARG A 133 -8.81 1.29 24.06
CA ARG A 133 -10.20 1.58 23.64
C ARG A 133 -10.34 1.90 22.16
N SER A 134 -9.22 2.22 21.52
CA SER A 134 -9.08 2.46 20.09
C SER A 134 -7.66 2.08 19.68
N THR A 135 -7.52 1.67 18.42
CA THR A 135 -6.24 1.40 17.77
C THR A 135 -5.87 2.49 16.77
N ARG A 136 -6.79 3.40 16.47
CA ARG A 136 -6.62 4.42 15.42
C ARG A 136 -5.59 5.47 15.84
N SER A 137 -4.62 5.74 14.96
CA SER A 137 -3.65 6.83 15.16
C SER A 137 -4.30 8.22 15.11
N GLU A 138 -3.70 9.19 15.81
CA GLU A 138 -4.08 10.61 15.74
C GLU A 138 -4.22 11.07 14.29
N GLY A 139 -5.23 11.90 13.99
CA GLY A 139 -5.55 12.38 12.64
C GLY A 139 -6.22 11.39 11.69
N GLN A 140 -6.53 10.18 12.13
CA GLN A 140 -7.55 9.35 11.48
C GLN A 140 -8.97 9.67 11.97
N THR A 141 -9.09 10.39 13.08
CA THR A 141 -10.33 11.00 13.59
C THR A 141 -10.61 12.31 12.88
N GLN A 142 -11.89 12.59 12.59
CA GLN A 142 -12.32 13.71 11.73
C GLN A 142 -11.83 15.09 12.21
N LEU A 143 -11.73 15.28 13.53
CA LEU A 143 -11.41 16.55 14.17
C LEU A 143 -9.91 16.93 14.08
N GLU A 144 -9.03 15.96 13.89
CA GLU A 144 -7.57 16.14 13.87
C GLU A 144 -6.96 15.94 12.48
N ALA A 145 -7.75 15.47 11.53
CA ALA A 145 -7.30 15.04 10.21
C ALA A 145 -6.62 16.17 9.43
N SER A 146 -7.11 17.41 9.48
CA SER A 146 -6.54 18.52 8.69
C SER A 146 -5.05 18.77 9.01
N ASP A 147 -4.75 19.12 10.26
CA ASP A 147 -3.44 19.68 10.60
C ASP A 147 -2.40 18.59 10.80
N SER A 148 -2.78 17.46 11.39
CA SER A 148 -1.88 16.33 11.60
C SER A 148 -1.58 15.57 10.31
N GLN A 149 -2.51 15.49 9.35
CA GLN A 149 -2.22 14.91 8.04
C GLN A 149 -1.39 15.87 7.19
N GLN A 150 -1.64 17.18 7.24
CA GLN A 150 -0.78 18.17 6.57
C GLN A 150 0.64 18.16 7.11
N ARG A 151 0.82 18.03 8.44
CA ARG A 151 2.15 17.94 9.06
C ARG A 151 2.88 16.66 8.62
N ARG A 152 2.19 15.52 8.57
CA ARG A 152 2.72 14.27 8.01
C ARG A 152 3.09 14.38 6.53
N ALA A 153 2.24 14.97 5.71
CA ALA A 153 2.53 15.21 4.30
C ALA A 153 3.79 16.10 4.13
N GLN A 154 3.93 17.15 4.95
CA GLN A 154 5.12 18.02 4.93
C GLN A 154 6.39 17.31 5.39
N GLU A 155 6.33 16.51 6.46
CA GLU A 155 7.48 15.74 6.96
C GLU A 155 7.94 14.69 5.94
N LEU A 156 7.00 14.05 5.25
CA LEU A 156 7.30 13.09 4.20
C LEU A 156 7.80 13.75 2.90
N ALA A 157 7.26 14.93 2.55
CA ALA A 157 7.79 15.74 1.45
C ALA A 157 9.25 16.17 1.72
N GLN A 158 9.57 16.51 2.97
CA GLN A 158 10.94 16.82 3.40
C GLN A 158 11.88 15.60 3.37
N LEU A 159 11.34 14.38 3.48
CA LEU A 159 12.10 13.13 3.37
C LEU A 159 12.46 12.73 1.93
N GLY A 160 12.05 13.49 0.91
CA GLY A 160 12.61 13.39 -0.45
C GLY A 160 11.60 13.17 -1.57
N ALA A 161 10.46 13.86 -1.57
CA ALA A 161 9.47 13.74 -2.63
C ALA A 161 9.95 14.33 -3.98
N GLY A 162 10.62 13.49 -4.75
CA GLY A 162 10.76 13.62 -6.18
C GLY A 162 10.94 12.24 -6.78
N VAL A 163 9.85 11.44 -6.89
CA VAL A 163 9.98 10.05 -7.33
C VAL A 163 9.01 9.62 -8.42
N CYS A 164 9.67 9.08 -9.44
CA CYS A 164 9.22 8.33 -10.60
C CYS A 164 9.26 6.84 -10.20
N HIS A 165 8.18 6.07 -10.33
CA HIS A 165 8.26 4.62 -10.16
C HIS A 165 9.04 4.08 -11.35
N GLN A 166 10.23 3.53 -11.15
CA GLN A 166 10.89 2.72 -12.15
C GLN A 166 10.92 1.29 -11.62
N TYR A 167 10.13 0.40 -12.21
CA TYR A 167 10.25 -1.02 -11.91
C TYR A 167 11.60 -1.49 -12.46
N PRO A 168 12.54 -1.96 -11.61
CA PRO A 168 13.87 -2.37 -12.07
C PRO A 168 13.73 -3.58 -13.01
N MET A 169 14.44 -3.52 -14.14
CA MET A 169 14.47 -4.58 -15.15
C MET A 169 14.95 -5.90 -14.55
N ARG A 170 14.04 -6.81 -14.21
CA ARG A 170 14.33 -8.23 -14.11
C ARG A 170 13.79 -8.93 -15.35
N ASN A 171 14.59 -8.95 -16.41
CA ASN A 171 14.37 -9.71 -17.65
C ASN A 171 13.12 -9.40 -18.49
N ASP A 172 12.30 -8.42 -18.12
CA ASP A 172 11.15 -8.03 -18.94
C ASP A 172 11.58 -7.12 -20.11
N PRO A 173 10.97 -7.28 -21.30
CA PRO A 173 11.35 -6.55 -22.51
C PRO A 173 10.91 -5.07 -22.52
N PHE A 174 10.32 -4.59 -21.43
CA PHE A 174 9.79 -3.24 -21.28
C PHE A 174 9.98 -2.74 -19.85
N GLN A 175 9.90 -1.43 -19.68
CA GLN A 175 9.95 -0.74 -18.39
C GLN A 175 8.64 -0.01 -18.17
N PHE A 176 7.97 -0.30 -17.06
CA PHE A 176 6.82 0.46 -16.59
C PHE A 176 7.29 1.62 -15.73
N THR A 177 6.75 2.80 -16.00
CA THR A 177 6.99 4.02 -15.25
C THR A 177 5.67 4.65 -14.86
N GLU A 178 5.38 4.64 -13.56
CA GLU A 178 4.20 5.32 -13.01
C GLU A 178 4.66 6.58 -12.26
N VAL A 179 4.07 7.71 -12.61
CA VAL A 179 4.39 8.99 -11.99
C VAL A 179 3.21 9.33 -11.07
N LEU A 180 3.37 9.14 -9.76
CA LEU A 180 2.25 9.18 -8.80
C LEU A 180 1.48 10.50 -8.74
N ASN A 181 2.09 11.63 -9.13
CA ASN A 181 1.43 12.93 -9.21
C ASN A 181 0.78 13.20 -10.58
N LYS A 182 0.79 12.22 -11.48
CA LYS A 182 0.14 12.28 -12.77
C LYS A 182 -0.80 11.09 -12.91
N GLN A 183 -1.95 11.31 -13.52
CA GLN A 183 -2.86 10.24 -13.90
C GLN A 183 -2.38 9.55 -15.20
N GLU A 184 -1.08 9.30 -15.31
CA GLU A 184 -0.46 8.74 -16.51
C GLU A 184 0.52 7.61 -16.14
N VAL A 185 0.48 6.55 -16.94
CA VAL A 185 1.44 5.44 -16.89
C VAL A 185 2.23 5.48 -18.20
N THR A 186 3.55 5.46 -18.08
CA THR A 186 4.46 5.41 -19.22
C THR A 186 5.04 4.01 -19.36
N VAL A 187 5.02 3.47 -20.57
CA VAL A 187 5.61 2.17 -20.88
C VAL A 187 6.72 2.37 -21.90
N ILE A 188 7.93 1.96 -21.55
CA ILE A 188 9.11 2.11 -22.39
C ILE A 188 9.50 0.74 -22.91
N VAL A 189 9.43 0.54 -24.22
CA VAL A 189 9.86 -0.69 -24.88
C VAL A 189 11.16 -0.41 -25.62
N ARG A 190 12.22 -1.18 -25.34
CA ARG A 190 13.47 -1.06 -26.10
C ARG A 190 13.32 -1.76 -27.43
N VAL A 191 13.71 -1.11 -28.52
CA VAL A 191 13.62 -1.67 -29.88
C VAL A 191 14.97 -1.56 -30.59
N PRO A 192 15.24 -2.39 -31.62
CA PRO A 192 16.42 -2.25 -32.46
C PRO A 192 16.52 -0.86 -33.11
N PRO A 193 17.72 -0.29 -33.31
CA PRO A 193 17.91 1.06 -33.84
C PRO A 193 17.39 1.25 -35.28
N GLU A 194 17.24 0.17 -36.04
CA GLU A 194 16.67 0.15 -37.38
C GLU A 194 15.14 0.15 -37.43
N THR A 195 14.47 0.07 -36.27
CA THR A 195 13.00 0.01 -36.20
C THR A 195 12.38 1.29 -36.74
N ALA A 196 11.51 1.18 -37.75
CA ALA A 196 10.74 2.31 -38.25
C ALA A 196 9.35 2.38 -37.58
N LYS A 197 8.70 3.55 -37.63
CA LYS A 197 7.32 3.71 -37.10
C LYS A 197 6.32 2.74 -37.73
N SER A 198 6.52 2.32 -38.98
CA SER A 198 5.69 1.33 -39.68
C SER A 198 5.75 -0.07 -39.07
N ASP A 199 6.83 -0.35 -38.33
CA ASP A 199 7.14 -1.66 -37.77
C ASP A 199 6.50 -1.84 -36.38
N VAL A 200 5.96 -0.76 -35.81
CA VAL A 200 5.35 -0.72 -34.48
C VAL A 200 3.83 -0.64 -34.61
N LYS A 201 3.13 -1.57 -33.96
CA LYS A 201 1.67 -1.53 -33.81
C LYS A 201 1.32 -1.49 -32.33
N VAL A 202 0.74 -0.36 -31.89
CA VAL A 202 0.23 -0.17 -30.53
C VAL A 202 -1.29 -0.16 -30.57
N ARG A 203 -1.92 -0.94 -29.70
CA ARG A 203 -3.36 -0.94 -29.51
C ARG A 203 -3.68 -0.71 -28.03
N PHE A 204 -4.31 0.44 -27.77
CA PHE A 204 -4.91 0.76 -26.48
C PHE A 204 -6.36 0.26 -26.47
N LEU A 205 -6.74 -0.40 -25.38
CA LEU A 205 -8.11 -0.78 -25.05
C LEU A 205 -8.35 -0.38 -23.59
N PRO A 206 -9.61 -0.19 -23.15
CA PRO A 206 -9.88 0.30 -21.81
C PRO A 206 -9.14 -0.49 -20.73
N ASN A 207 -9.13 -1.82 -20.78
CA ASN A 207 -8.46 -2.65 -19.78
C ASN A 207 -7.31 -3.48 -20.36
N SER A 208 -6.74 -3.12 -21.51
CA SER A 208 -5.62 -3.88 -22.07
C SER A 208 -4.69 -3.05 -22.95
N LEU A 209 -3.42 -3.44 -22.96
CA LEU A 209 -2.38 -2.86 -23.79
C LEU A 209 -1.73 -3.95 -24.63
N ARG A 210 -1.65 -3.72 -25.94
CA ARG A 210 -0.93 -4.59 -26.85
C ARG A 210 0.08 -3.81 -27.67
N ILE A 211 1.35 -4.25 -27.63
CA ILE A 211 2.44 -3.66 -28.39
C ILE A 211 3.13 -4.74 -29.21
N GLN A 212 3.17 -4.55 -30.53
CA GLN A 212 3.89 -5.41 -31.46
C GLN A 212 4.98 -4.60 -32.15
N VAL A 213 6.18 -5.17 -32.22
CA VAL A 213 7.32 -4.57 -32.90
C VAL A 213 7.90 -5.63 -33.84
N GLN A 214 7.85 -5.36 -35.15
CA GLN A 214 8.41 -6.25 -36.15
C GLN A 214 9.93 -6.34 -35.98
N GLY A 215 10.46 -7.57 -35.93
CA GLY A 215 11.89 -7.81 -35.69
C GLY A 215 12.31 -7.87 -34.22
N HIS A 216 11.41 -7.61 -33.27
CA HIS A 216 11.72 -7.72 -31.83
C HIS A 216 11.91 -9.18 -31.40
N GLU A 217 12.76 -9.42 -30.41
CA GLU A 217 13.13 -10.75 -29.89
C GLU A 217 11.95 -11.52 -29.27
N VAL A 218 10.87 -10.81 -28.91
CA VAL A 218 9.72 -11.31 -28.12
C VAL A 218 8.45 -11.33 -28.97
N GLN A 219 8.57 -11.61 -30.27
CA GLN A 219 7.41 -11.79 -31.13
C GLN A 219 6.52 -12.96 -30.66
N PRO A 220 5.19 -12.89 -30.85
CA PRO A 220 4.45 -11.99 -31.75
C PRO A 220 4.02 -10.65 -31.15
N ALA A 221 4.21 -10.42 -29.86
CA ALA A 221 3.88 -9.16 -29.18
C ALA A 221 4.81 -8.97 -27.98
N VAL A 222 5.39 -7.77 -27.87
CA VAL A 222 6.25 -7.41 -26.73
C VAL A 222 5.42 -7.25 -25.46
N ILE A 223 4.18 -6.76 -25.62
CA ILE A 223 3.17 -6.68 -24.57
C ILE A 223 1.85 -7.18 -25.15
N ASP A 224 1.17 -8.08 -24.45
CA ASP A 224 -0.20 -8.51 -24.71
C ASP A 224 -0.84 -8.83 -23.35
N GLY A 225 -1.33 -7.81 -22.65
CA GLY A 225 -1.71 -7.92 -21.25
C GLY A 225 -2.93 -7.11 -20.86
N GLU A 226 -3.61 -7.58 -19.81
CA GLU A 226 -4.69 -6.86 -19.14
C GLU A 226 -4.13 -5.88 -18.10
N LEU A 227 -4.73 -4.69 -18.04
CA LEU A 227 -4.41 -3.65 -17.08
C LEU A 227 -5.26 -3.83 -15.82
N SER A 228 -4.73 -3.43 -14.66
CA SER A 228 -5.43 -3.49 -13.38
C SER A 228 -6.65 -2.55 -13.29
N GLY A 229 -6.74 -1.58 -14.21
CA GLY A 229 -7.82 -0.60 -14.26
C GLY A 229 -8.04 -0.08 -15.68
N ALA A 230 -9.17 0.61 -15.85
CA ALA A 230 -9.52 1.22 -17.13
C ALA A 230 -8.67 2.45 -17.42
N ILE A 231 -8.18 2.57 -18.66
CA ILE A 231 -7.47 3.74 -19.18
C ILE A 231 -8.34 4.55 -20.12
N ASP A 232 -8.08 5.86 -20.18
CA ASP A 232 -8.64 6.72 -21.21
C ASP A 232 -7.88 6.48 -22.54
N VAL A 233 -8.52 5.74 -23.44
CA VAL A 233 -7.95 5.36 -24.74
C VAL A 233 -7.74 6.58 -25.65
N GLU A 234 -8.57 7.61 -25.53
CA GLU A 234 -8.46 8.82 -26.37
C GLU A 234 -7.32 9.73 -25.91
N ALA A 235 -7.04 9.75 -24.60
CA ALA A 235 -5.91 10.49 -24.03
C ALA A 235 -4.57 9.74 -24.14
N SER A 236 -4.60 8.44 -24.43
CA SER A 236 -3.40 7.60 -24.54
C SER A 236 -2.64 7.86 -25.84
N ASN A 237 -1.30 7.95 -25.77
CA ASN A 237 -0.45 8.16 -26.94
C ASN A 237 0.80 7.27 -26.92
N TRP A 238 1.50 7.19 -28.05
CA TRP A 238 2.80 6.56 -28.14
C TRP A 238 3.71 7.33 -29.10
N SER A 239 5.01 7.27 -28.85
CA SER A 239 6.08 7.81 -29.69
C SER A 239 7.15 6.74 -29.91
N LEU A 240 7.94 6.92 -30.98
CA LEU A 240 9.20 6.20 -31.19
C LEU A 240 10.30 7.25 -31.11
N GLU A 241 11.24 7.04 -30.20
CA GLU A 241 12.34 7.95 -29.86
C GLU A 241 13.70 7.31 -30.13
#